data_AF-A0A2E9XL58-F1
#
_entry.id   AF-A0A2E9XL58-F1
#
_cell.length_a   1.000
_cell.length_b   1.000
_cell.length_c   1.000
_cell.angle_alpha   90.00
_cell.angle_beta   90.00
_cell.angle_gamma   90.00
#
_symmetry.space_group_name_H-M   'P 1'
#
loop_
_entity.id
_entity.type
_entity.pdbx_description
1 polymer ?
#
loop_
_entity_poly.entity_id
_entity_poly.type
_entity_poly.pdbx_seq_one_letter_code
_entity_poly.pdbx_strand_id
1 'polypeptide(L)'
;MVSKNTLLYNEVIKGRYPGYDKADPLDLNVERIIEKLIAQEGNLTWVGDENLPYDYSCDLSDAKTCTISKNRNQYNGVITSTETKLGALRVVVANTILERVDYFFIPPSAIRELEKRPGGKKMAMKRCIRFYWSKNKGTYGIIDQYRCSSFEDMCHKSLQPYHLDKTATTLANTTQAVDSKGLNNENTSVQNVPNMV
;
A
#
# COMPACT_ATOMS: atom_id res chain seq x y z
N MET A 1 -16.78 7.24 -24.87
CA MET A 1 -16.08 7.28 -23.57
C MET A 1 -14.86 6.38 -23.69
N VAL A 2 -13.67 6.94 -23.57
CA VAL A 2 -12.42 6.18 -23.71
C VAL A 2 -12.28 5.19 -22.56
N SER A 3 -11.75 3.99 -22.82
CA SER A 3 -11.57 2.95 -21.81
C SER A 3 -10.41 3.28 -20.86
N LYS A 4 -10.38 2.66 -19.66
CA LYS A 4 -9.24 2.74 -18.73
C LYS A 4 -7.94 2.35 -19.45
N ASN A 5 -7.93 1.19 -20.08
CA ASN A 5 -6.75 0.64 -20.72
C ASN A 5 -6.25 1.54 -21.85
N THR A 6 -7.15 2.09 -22.66
CA THR A 6 -6.80 3.02 -23.73
C THR A 6 -6.16 4.30 -23.17
N LEU A 7 -6.70 4.87 -22.08
CA LEU A 7 -6.10 6.06 -21.45
C LEU A 7 -4.73 5.76 -20.85
N LEU A 8 -4.60 4.69 -20.06
CA LEU A 8 -3.33 4.30 -19.47
C LEU A 8 -2.27 4.02 -20.54
N TYR A 9 -2.67 3.37 -21.64
CA TYR A 9 -1.78 3.13 -22.76
C TYR A 9 -1.29 4.44 -23.38
N ASN A 10 -2.20 5.33 -23.76
CA ASN A 10 -1.84 6.56 -24.47
C ASN A 10 -1.02 7.54 -23.62
N GLU A 11 -1.37 7.70 -22.34
CA GLU A 11 -0.77 8.73 -21.46
C GLU A 11 0.49 8.24 -20.74
N VAL A 12 0.55 6.96 -20.40
CA VAL A 12 1.63 6.43 -19.56
C VAL A 12 2.53 5.48 -20.33
N ILE A 13 1.97 4.49 -21.02
CA ILE A 13 2.76 3.37 -21.59
C ILE A 13 3.42 3.75 -22.92
N LYS A 14 2.65 4.32 -23.84
CA LYS A 14 3.08 4.64 -25.20
C LYS A 14 4.28 5.58 -25.14
N GLY A 15 5.37 5.22 -25.81
CA GLY A 15 6.61 6.00 -25.84
C GLY A 15 7.51 5.89 -24.60
N ARG A 16 7.08 5.23 -23.51
CA ARG A 16 7.95 4.95 -22.34
C ARG A 16 8.53 3.53 -22.34
N TYR A 17 7.91 2.60 -23.05
CA TYR A 17 8.37 1.20 -23.08
C TYR A 17 8.52 0.67 -24.52
N PRO A 18 9.76 0.40 -24.98
CA PRO A 18 10.00 -0.17 -26.30
C PRO A 18 9.28 -1.52 -26.48
N GLY A 19 8.56 -1.68 -27.59
CA GLY A 19 7.89 -2.93 -27.95
C GLY A 19 6.38 -2.96 -27.71
N TYR A 20 5.82 -1.96 -27.01
CA TYR A 20 4.36 -1.83 -26.86
C TYR A 20 3.71 -0.87 -27.86
N ASP A 21 4.49 -0.15 -28.68
CA ASP A 21 4.00 0.88 -29.60
C ASP A 21 3.02 0.38 -30.67
N LYS A 22 2.94 -0.95 -30.88
CA LYS A 22 2.07 -1.62 -31.84
C LYS A 22 1.05 -2.57 -31.19
N ALA A 23 0.96 -2.62 -29.87
CA ALA A 23 0.04 -3.50 -29.17
C ALA A 23 -1.36 -2.90 -29.06
N ASP A 24 -2.40 -3.73 -29.16
CA ASP A 24 -3.76 -3.32 -28.82
C ASP A 24 -3.87 -3.15 -27.29
N PRO A 25 -4.24 -1.97 -26.77
CA PRO A 25 -4.39 -1.74 -25.33
C PRO A 25 -5.37 -2.70 -24.62
N LEU A 26 -6.32 -3.30 -25.36
CA LEU A 26 -7.27 -4.26 -24.82
C LEU A 26 -6.65 -5.65 -24.60
N ASP A 27 -5.59 -5.99 -25.32
CA ASP A 27 -4.85 -7.24 -25.19
C ASP A 27 -3.72 -7.15 -24.15
N LEU A 28 -3.48 -5.95 -23.62
CA LEU A 28 -2.44 -5.70 -22.63
C LEU A 28 -2.94 -5.88 -21.21
N ASN A 29 -2.13 -6.56 -20.40
CA ASN A 29 -2.21 -6.43 -18.95
C ASN A 29 -1.62 -5.07 -18.51
N VAL A 30 -2.39 -4.00 -18.72
CA VAL A 30 -1.95 -2.63 -18.46
C VAL A 30 -1.50 -2.40 -17.02
N GLU A 31 -2.10 -3.11 -16.05
CA GLU A 31 -1.73 -2.98 -14.63
C GLU A 31 -0.31 -3.48 -14.38
N ARG A 32 0.00 -4.67 -14.91
CA ARG A 32 1.34 -5.27 -14.85
C ARG A 32 2.39 -4.43 -15.58
N ILE A 33 2.02 -3.75 -16.68
CA ILE A 33 2.93 -2.86 -17.39
C ILE A 33 3.20 -1.59 -16.59
N ILE A 34 2.16 -1.00 -15.99
CA ILE A 34 2.29 0.17 -15.10
C ILE A 34 3.20 -0.16 -13.91
N GLU A 35 3.07 -1.35 -13.30
CA GLU A 35 3.95 -1.78 -12.22
C GLU A 35 5.44 -1.74 -12.63
N LYS A 36 5.76 -2.30 -13.80
CA LYS A 36 7.13 -2.31 -14.34
C LYS A 36 7.63 -0.92 -14.67
N LEU A 37 6.77 -0.07 -15.24
CA LEU A 37 7.12 1.32 -15.56
C LEU A 37 7.45 2.13 -14.32
N ILE A 38 6.66 1.98 -13.26
CA ILE A 38 6.94 2.63 -11.97
C ILE A 38 8.28 2.14 -11.41
N ALA A 39 8.60 0.84 -11.55
CA ALA A 39 9.86 0.28 -11.12
C ALA A 39 11.05 0.91 -11.85
N GLN A 40 10.95 0.97 -13.17
CA GLN A 40 11.98 1.53 -14.04
C GLN A 40 12.18 3.03 -13.77
N GLU A 41 11.09 3.80 -13.74
CA GLU A 41 11.13 5.25 -13.54
C GLU A 41 11.63 5.59 -12.13
N GLY A 42 11.08 4.94 -11.10
CA GLY A 42 11.41 5.22 -9.70
C GLY A 42 12.69 4.56 -9.18
N ASN A 43 13.43 3.84 -10.04
CA ASN A 43 14.56 3.00 -9.65
C ASN A 43 14.22 2.03 -8.48
N LEU A 44 13.05 1.39 -8.57
CA LEU A 44 12.55 0.45 -7.58
C LEU A 44 12.77 -1.00 -8.04
N THR A 45 12.93 -1.91 -7.09
CA THR A 45 13.02 -3.34 -7.38
C THR A 45 11.64 -3.98 -7.40
N TRP A 46 11.10 -4.22 -8.60
CA TRP A 46 9.84 -4.93 -8.79
C TRP A 46 9.99 -6.42 -8.52
N VAL A 47 9.12 -6.99 -7.68
CA VAL A 47 9.21 -8.40 -7.25
C VAL A 47 8.31 -9.37 -8.02
N GLY A 48 7.58 -8.87 -9.02
CA GLY A 48 6.91 -9.75 -9.98
C GLY A 48 5.78 -10.60 -9.41
N ASP A 49 5.78 -11.87 -9.84
CA ASP A 49 4.77 -12.89 -9.48
C ASP A 49 5.17 -13.70 -8.24
N GLU A 50 6.14 -13.24 -7.43
CA GLU A 50 6.70 -13.97 -6.29
C GLU A 50 5.72 -14.19 -5.11
N ASN A 51 4.41 -13.97 -5.29
CA ASN A 51 3.38 -14.04 -4.24
C ASN A 51 3.72 -13.23 -2.98
N LEU A 52 4.47 -12.15 -3.15
CA LEU A 52 4.81 -11.21 -2.08
C LEU A 52 3.66 -10.22 -1.85
N PRO A 53 3.52 -9.65 -0.64
CA PRO A 53 2.39 -8.79 -0.29
C PRO A 53 2.49 -7.36 -0.86
N TYR A 54 3.57 -7.05 -1.59
CA TYR A 54 3.92 -5.75 -2.17
C TYR A 54 4.50 -5.92 -3.58
N ASP A 55 4.50 -4.85 -4.37
CA ASP A 55 5.04 -4.85 -5.73
C ASP A 55 6.52 -4.47 -5.78
N TYR A 56 7.01 -3.68 -4.80
CA TYR A 56 8.37 -3.16 -4.76
C TYR A 56 9.09 -3.45 -3.45
N SER A 57 10.22 -4.18 -3.48
CA SER A 57 10.91 -4.63 -2.26
C SER A 57 11.69 -3.54 -1.53
N CYS A 58 12.10 -2.49 -2.23
CA CYS A 58 12.89 -1.39 -1.66
C CYS A 58 12.13 -0.54 -0.64
N ASP A 59 10.81 -0.39 -0.78
CA ASP A 59 9.98 0.43 0.11
C ASP A 59 8.62 -0.22 0.46
N LEU A 60 8.47 -1.51 0.12
CA LEU A 60 7.28 -2.34 0.38
C LEU A 60 5.98 -1.78 -0.21
N SER A 61 6.08 -0.88 -1.19
CA SER A 61 4.93 -0.20 -1.76
C SER A 61 4.26 -1.02 -2.86
N ASP A 62 3.08 -0.55 -3.26
CA ASP A 62 2.23 -1.17 -4.27
C ASP A 62 1.84 -0.17 -5.35
N ALA A 63 1.76 -0.64 -6.59
CA ALA A 63 1.05 0.04 -7.64
C ALA A 63 -0.45 -0.32 -7.60
N LYS A 64 -1.29 0.66 -7.91
CA LYS A 64 -2.73 0.42 -8.13
C LYS A 64 -3.19 1.24 -9.31
N THR A 65 -4.10 0.68 -10.10
CA THR A 65 -4.84 1.45 -11.10
C THR A 65 -6.31 1.48 -10.74
N CYS A 66 -7.00 2.58 -11.04
CA CYS A 66 -8.45 2.62 -10.94
C CYS A 66 -9.04 3.62 -11.94
N THR A 67 -10.37 3.63 -12.05
CA THR A 67 -11.10 4.48 -12.98
C THR A 67 -12.10 5.36 -12.23
N ILE A 68 -12.23 6.61 -12.65
CA ILE A 68 -13.42 7.41 -12.30
C ILE A 68 -14.58 6.97 -13.17
N SER A 69 -15.62 6.44 -12.54
CA SER A 69 -16.85 6.04 -13.21
C SER A 69 -18.00 6.97 -12.82
N LYS A 70 -18.88 7.29 -13.79
CA LYS A 70 -20.12 8.00 -13.51
C LYS A 70 -21.15 7.02 -12.96
N ASN A 71 -21.61 7.22 -11.73
CA ASN A 71 -22.72 6.48 -11.14
C ASN A 71 -23.85 7.46 -10.78
N ARG A 72 -24.97 7.36 -11.50
CA ARG A 72 -26.11 8.30 -11.43
C ARG A 72 -25.63 9.75 -11.62
N ASN A 73 -25.55 10.50 -10.51
CA ASN A 73 -25.17 11.92 -10.47
C ASN A 73 -23.80 12.17 -9.82
N GLN A 74 -23.01 11.13 -9.57
CA GLN A 74 -21.72 11.22 -8.91
C GLN A 74 -20.64 10.56 -9.76
N TYR A 75 -19.42 11.07 -9.67
CA TYR A 75 -18.24 10.49 -10.29
C TYR A 75 -17.39 9.88 -9.18
N ASN A 76 -17.28 8.56 -9.18
CA ASN A 76 -16.68 7.81 -8.06
C ASN A 76 -15.50 6.97 -8.54
N GLY A 77 -14.47 6.90 -7.70
CA GLY A 77 -13.34 5.99 -7.83
C GLY A 77 -13.21 5.12 -6.59
N VAL A 78 -12.62 3.94 -6.77
CA VAL A 78 -12.36 2.99 -5.68
C VAL A 78 -10.96 2.39 -5.87
N ILE A 79 -10.13 2.51 -4.85
CA ILE A 79 -8.89 1.75 -4.72
C ILE A 79 -9.21 0.54 -3.83
N THR A 80 -9.11 -0.67 -4.38
CA THR A 80 -9.47 -1.92 -3.70
C THR A 80 -8.25 -2.58 -3.07
N SER A 81 -8.50 -3.59 -2.22
CA SER A 81 -7.46 -4.47 -1.65
C SER A 81 -6.36 -3.71 -0.90
N THR A 82 -6.76 -2.72 -0.10
CA THR A 82 -5.80 -1.86 0.61
C THR A 82 -5.38 -2.44 1.98
N GLU A 83 -6.15 -3.39 2.52
CA GLU A 83 -5.97 -3.86 3.89
C GLU A 83 -4.62 -4.53 4.18
N THR A 84 -4.05 -5.22 3.18
CA THR A 84 -2.79 -5.97 3.31
C THR A 84 -1.56 -5.14 2.96
N LYS A 85 -1.72 -3.84 2.67
CA LYS A 85 -0.64 -3.01 2.14
C LYS A 85 0.33 -2.59 3.24
N LEU A 86 1.60 -2.90 3.03
CA LEU A 86 2.68 -2.65 4.00
C LEU A 86 3.30 -1.26 3.79
N GLY A 87 3.60 -0.91 2.55
CA GLY A 87 4.12 0.41 2.16
C GLY A 87 3.06 1.34 1.58
N ALA A 88 3.54 2.38 0.91
CA ALA A 88 2.70 3.39 0.25
C ALA A 88 1.93 2.81 -0.94
N LEU A 89 0.91 3.53 -1.41
CA LEU A 89 0.28 3.27 -2.70
C LEU A 89 0.73 4.29 -3.74
N ARG A 90 1.19 3.80 -4.89
CA ARG A 90 1.40 4.55 -6.12
C ARG A 90 0.20 4.31 -7.03
N VAL A 91 -0.72 5.26 -7.07
CA VAL A 91 -2.03 5.08 -7.71
C VAL A 91 -2.10 5.86 -9.01
N VAL A 92 -2.43 5.16 -10.08
CA VAL A 92 -2.71 5.73 -11.40
C VAL A 92 -4.21 5.71 -11.64
N VAL A 93 -4.83 6.90 -11.73
CA VAL A 93 -6.28 7.06 -11.87
C VAL A 93 -6.62 7.47 -13.29
N ALA A 94 -7.32 6.62 -14.03
CA ALA A 94 -7.89 6.96 -15.33
C ALA A 94 -9.19 7.76 -15.13
N ASN A 95 -9.17 9.04 -15.49
CA ASN A 95 -10.35 9.88 -15.50
C ASN A 95 -10.98 9.87 -16.90
N THR A 96 -11.94 8.97 -17.12
CA THR A 96 -12.61 8.81 -18.42
C THR A 96 -13.57 9.95 -18.76
N ILE A 97 -13.79 10.89 -17.84
CA ILE A 97 -14.64 12.06 -18.05
C ILE A 97 -13.83 13.22 -18.64
N LEU A 98 -12.59 13.39 -18.17
CA LEU A 98 -11.64 14.38 -18.70
C LEU A 98 -10.65 13.80 -19.71
N GLU A 99 -10.75 12.49 -19.98
CA GLU A 99 -9.87 11.74 -20.88
C GLU A 99 -8.38 11.93 -20.55
N ARG A 100 -8.04 11.85 -19.26
CA ARG A 100 -6.67 11.99 -18.76
C ARG A 100 -6.34 10.99 -17.67
N VAL A 101 -5.07 10.93 -17.31
CA VAL A 101 -4.58 10.15 -16.18
C VAL A 101 -4.05 11.09 -15.08
N ASP A 102 -4.36 10.77 -13.83
CA ASP A 102 -3.90 11.49 -12.65
C ASP A 102 -3.16 10.54 -11.70
N TYR A 103 -2.14 11.04 -11.00
CA TYR A 103 -1.20 10.24 -10.23
C TYR A 103 -1.26 10.59 -8.75
N PHE A 104 -1.13 9.60 -7.86
CA PHE A 104 -1.21 9.82 -6.43
C PHE A 104 -0.19 8.96 -5.68
N PHE A 105 0.45 9.55 -4.68
CA PHE A 105 1.30 8.85 -3.73
C PHE A 105 0.67 8.91 -2.33
N ILE A 106 0.06 7.81 -1.88
CA ILE A 106 -0.66 7.74 -0.60
C ILE A 106 0.23 7.02 0.43
N PRO A 107 0.73 7.70 1.47
CA PRO A 107 1.60 7.08 2.46
C PRO A 107 0.84 6.06 3.34
N PRO A 108 1.55 5.09 3.97
CA PRO A 108 0.92 4.05 4.79
C PRO A 108 -0.05 4.57 5.86
N SER A 109 0.31 5.65 6.56
CA SER A 109 -0.54 6.29 7.57
C SER A 109 -1.89 6.74 6.99
N ALA A 110 -1.84 7.43 5.85
CA ALA A 110 -3.02 7.90 5.15
C ALA A 110 -3.89 6.74 4.64
N ILE A 111 -3.30 5.63 4.17
CA ILE A 111 -4.08 4.45 3.76
C ILE A 111 -4.99 4.01 4.91
N ARG A 112 -4.45 3.88 6.13
CA ARG A 112 -5.19 3.40 7.31
C ARG A 112 -6.32 4.34 7.72
N GLU A 113 -6.13 5.64 7.56
CA GLU A 113 -7.15 6.66 7.84
C GLU A 113 -8.26 6.71 6.79
N LEU A 114 -7.89 6.54 5.51
CA LEU A 114 -8.82 6.66 4.38
C LEU A 114 -9.63 5.38 4.15
N GLU A 115 -9.11 4.24 4.60
CA GLU A 115 -9.74 2.93 4.45
C GLU A 115 -11.11 2.85 5.11
N LYS A 116 -12.10 2.37 4.36
CA LYS A 116 -13.42 2.06 4.88
C LYS A 116 -13.75 0.60 4.62
N ARG A 117 -14.41 -0.03 5.60
CA ARG A 117 -15.13 -1.28 5.35
C ARG A 117 -16.32 -0.94 4.45
N PRO A 118 -16.47 -1.58 3.28
CA PRO A 118 -17.68 -1.40 2.48
C PRO A 118 -18.90 -1.85 3.31
N GLY A 119 -19.90 -0.98 3.42
CA GLY A 119 -21.11 -1.25 4.21
C GLY A 119 -22.02 -2.29 3.54
N GLY A 120 -22.63 -3.15 4.36
CA GLY A 120 -23.65 -4.12 3.93
C GLY A 120 -23.56 -5.45 4.68
N LYS A 121 -24.70 -6.01 5.10
CA LYS A 121 -24.80 -7.25 5.90
C LYS A 121 -24.31 -8.53 5.18
N LYS A 122 -23.88 -8.44 3.91
CA LYS A 122 -23.70 -9.62 3.05
C LYS A 122 -22.30 -9.88 2.49
N MET A 123 -21.26 -9.10 2.80
CA MET A 123 -19.95 -9.40 2.20
C MET A 123 -18.77 -9.14 3.15
N ALA A 124 -17.94 -10.17 3.32
CA ALA A 124 -16.55 -10.09 3.75
C ALA A 124 -15.70 -9.38 2.67
N MET A 125 -16.08 -8.16 2.30
CA MET A 125 -15.38 -7.41 1.28
C MET A 125 -14.13 -6.74 1.87
N LYS A 126 -13.01 -6.90 1.16
CA LYS A 126 -11.72 -6.30 1.48
C LYS A 126 -11.85 -4.78 1.67
N ARG A 127 -11.06 -4.20 2.58
CA ARG A 127 -11.03 -2.73 2.76
C ARG A 127 -10.67 -2.02 1.46
N CYS A 128 -11.21 -0.81 1.30
CA CYS A 128 -11.01 0.02 0.12
C CYS A 128 -10.99 1.50 0.50
N ILE A 129 -10.37 2.31 -0.36
CA ILE A 129 -10.45 3.77 -0.32
C ILE A 129 -11.44 4.21 -1.39
N ARG A 130 -12.52 4.86 -0.96
CA ARG A 130 -13.56 5.41 -1.85
C ARG A 130 -13.40 6.92 -1.92
N PHE A 131 -13.45 7.47 -3.13
CA PHE A 131 -13.30 8.89 -3.37
C PHE A 131 -14.23 9.34 -4.49
N TYR A 132 -14.48 10.64 -4.54
CA TYR A 132 -15.32 11.27 -5.55
C TYR A 132 -14.49 12.27 -6.35
N TRP A 133 -14.75 12.35 -7.65
CA TRP A 133 -14.24 13.41 -8.49
C TRP A 133 -15.29 14.52 -8.58
N SER A 134 -14.90 15.75 -8.23
CA SER A 134 -15.75 16.92 -8.37
C SER A 134 -15.50 17.60 -9.70
N LYS A 135 -16.47 17.55 -10.61
CA LYS A 135 -16.39 18.25 -11.89
C LYS A 135 -16.17 19.76 -11.73
N ASN A 136 -16.83 20.37 -10.74
CA ASN A 136 -16.77 21.82 -10.53
C ASN A 136 -15.41 22.28 -9.98
N LYS A 137 -14.79 21.47 -9.12
CA LYS A 137 -13.51 21.81 -8.48
C LYS A 137 -12.30 21.22 -9.21
N GLY A 138 -12.49 20.21 -10.05
CA GLY A 138 -11.40 19.46 -10.69
C GLY A 138 -10.59 18.57 -9.73
N THR A 139 -11.13 18.30 -8.53
CA THR A 139 -10.44 17.63 -7.41
C THR A 139 -10.99 16.23 -7.13
N TYR A 140 -10.17 15.37 -6.53
CA TYR A 140 -10.50 13.99 -6.14
C TYR A 140 -10.97 13.81 -4.68
N GLY A 141 -11.53 14.87 -4.09
CA GLY A 141 -12.04 14.85 -2.73
C GLY A 141 -10.92 14.53 -1.73
N ILE A 142 -11.11 13.48 -0.93
CA ILE A 142 -10.23 13.16 0.20
C ILE A 142 -8.80 12.76 -0.22
N ILE A 143 -8.61 12.27 -1.45
CA ILE A 143 -7.29 11.86 -1.93
C ILE A 143 -6.54 12.96 -2.68
N ASP A 144 -7.19 14.11 -2.95
CA ASP A 144 -6.61 15.16 -3.80
C ASP A 144 -5.32 15.76 -3.20
N GLN A 145 -5.20 15.77 -1.87
CA GLN A 145 -4.00 16.18 -1.14
C GLN A 145 -2.76 15.31 -1.41
N TYR A 146 -2.95 14.09 -1.96
CA TYR A 146 -1.87 13.15 -2.28
C TYR A 146 -1.54 13.13 -3.78
N ARG A 147 -2.12 14.05 -4.55
CA ARG A 147 -1.94 14.11 -6.00
C ARG A 147 -0.54 14.59 -6.36
N CYS A 148 0.08 13.86 -7.28
CA CYS A 148 1.39 14.17 -7.85
C CYS A 148 1.23 14.96 -9.16
N SER A 149 2.23 15.77 -9.51
CA SER A 149 2.19 16.61 -10.70
C SER A 149 2.37 15.82 -11.99
N SER A 150 3.07 14.69 -11.94
CA SER A 150 3.31 13.80 -13.07
C SER A 150 3.51 12.35 -12.64
N PHE A 151 3.63 11.47 -13.63
CA PHE A 151 3.96 10.07 -13.41
C PHE A 151 5.32 9.93 -12.72
N GLU A 152 6.31 10.67 -13.21
CA GLU A 152 7.69 10.68 -12.73
C GLU A 152 7.77 11.23 -11.29
N ASP A 153 7.01 12.29 -10.95
CA ASP A 153 6.93 12.79 -9.57
C ASP A 153 6.41 11.70 -8.62
N MET A 154 5.34 10.99 -8.99
CA MET A 154 4.81 9.87 -8.19
C MET A 154 5.84 8.73 -8.04
N CYS A 155 6.56 8.38 -9.11
CA CYS A 155 7.53 7.28 -9.08
C CYS A 155 8.72 7.61 -8.17
N HIS A 156 9.20 8.85 -8.20
CA HIS A 156 10.33 9.32 -7.39
C HIS A 156 9.96 9.68 -5.95
N LYS A 157 8.67 9.74 -5.58
CA LYS A 157 8.29 9.82 -4.17
C LYS A 157 8.85 8.60 -3.46
N SER A 158 9.62 8.86 -2.42
CA SER A 158 10.07 7.86 -1.46
C SER A 158 9.57 8.26 -0.09
N LEU A 159 9.41 7.27 0.78
CA LEU A 159 9.24 7.50 2.21
C LEU A 159 10.62 7.97 2.78
N GLN A 160 11.05 9.19 2.46
CA GLN A 160 12.18 9.83 3.18
C GLN A 160 11.79 9.90 4.66
N PRO A 161 12.72 9.56 5.59
CA PRO A 161 12.50 8.55 6.60
C PRO A 161 11.36 8.93 7.55
N TYR A 162 10.16 8.48 7.23
CA TYR A 162 9.13 8.29 8.24
C TYR A 162 9.61 7.11 9.08
N HIS A 163 10.29 7.42 10.18
CA HIS A 163 10.81 6.51 11.20
C HIS A 163 10.35 5.05 11.05
N LEU A 164 11.22 4.21 10.47
CA LEU A 164 11.19 2.77 10.71
C LEU A 164 11.47 2.43 12.20
N ASP A 165 11.80 3.43 13.02
CA ASP A 165 11.87 3.32 14.48
C ASP A 165 10.47 3.36 15.11
N LYS A 166 9.79 2.20 15.16
CA LYS A 166 8.93 1.85 16.32
C LYS A 166 8.44 0.41 16.42
N THR A 167 8.82 -0.50 15.52
CA THR A 167 8.37 -1.91 15.63
C THR A 167 9.48 -2.94 15.82
N ALA A 168 10.73 -2.53 16.04
CA ALA A 168 11.85 -3.47 16.26
C ALA A 168 12.19 -3.75 17.75
N THR A 169 11.45 -3.21 18.74
CA THR A 169 11.82 -3.34 20.16
C THR A 169 10.75 -4.02 21.04
N THR A 170 9.91 -4.89 20.48
CA THR A 170 8.96 -5.67 21.31
C THR A 170 8.92 -7.16 20.97
N LEU A 171 10.10 -7.78 20.75
CA LEU A 171 10.22 -9.25 20.65
C LEU A 171 11.49 -9.80 21.32
N ALA A 172 12.21 -8.98 22.10
CA ALA A 172 13.31 -9.42 22.94
C ALA A 172 13.17 -8.78 24.31
N ASN A 173 12.29 -9.34 25.15
CA ASN A 173 12.36 -9.29 26.63
C ASN A 173 11.22 -10.14 27.19
N THR A 174 11.30 -11.44 26.94
CA THR A 174 10.74 -12.44 27.86
C THR A 174 11.93 -13.18 28.47
N THR A 175 12.66 -12.49 29.32
CA THR A 175 13.57 -13.13 30.28
C THR A 175 13.06 -12.78 31.66
N GLN A 176 12.86 -13.84 32.43
CA GLN A 176 12.19 -13.89 33.72
C GLN A 176 12.68 -12.80 34.68
N ALA A 177 11.76 -11.96 35.14
CA ALA A 177 11.94 -11.18 36.34
C ALA A 177 11.77 -12.14 37.53
N VAL A 178 12.89 -12.56 38.12
CA VAL A 178 12.91 -13.14 39.47
C VAL A 178 13.15 -11.97 40.42
N ASP A 179 12.08 -11.54 41.08
CA ASP A 179 12.11 -10.50 42.10
C ASP A 179 13.04 -10.91 43.25
N SER A 180 14.04 -10.08 43.51
CA SER A 180 14.94 -10.17 44.65
C SER A 180 14.47 -9.19 45.72
N LYS A 181 13.67 -9.66 46.67
CA LYS A 181 13.45 -9.01 47.97
C LYS A 181 13.32 -10.06 49.07
N GLY A 182 14.26 -10.05 50.00
CA GLY A 182 14.15 -10.72 51.29
C GLY A 182 15.34 -11.62 51.65
N LEU A 183 16.49 -11.02 51.95
CA LEU A 183 17.45 -11.66 52.86
C LEU A 183 16.82 -11.68 54.25
N ASN A 184 16.65 -12.87 54.83
CA ASN A 184 16.76 -13.06 56.27
C ASN A 184 17.51 -14.36 56.52
N ASN A 185 18.68 -14.20 57.15
CA ASN A 185 19.49 -15.24 57.76
C ASN A 185 18.71 -15.89 58.90
N GLU A 186 18.61 -17.22 58.90
CA GLU A 186 18.66 -17.99 60.14
C GLU A 186 19.53 -19.24 59.94
N ASN A 187 20.63 -19.25 60.69
CA ASN A 187 21.48 -20.40 60.96
C ASN A 187 20.69 -21.46 61.74
N THR A 188 20.77 -22.73 61.34
CA THR A 188 20.75 -23.85 62.32
C THR A 188 21.37 -25.13 61.74
N SER A 189 22.56 -25.42 62.26
CA SER A 189 23.14 -26.72 62.61
C SER A 189 22.66 -28.04 62.00
N VAL A 190 23.59 -28.71 61.30
CA VAL A 190 24.09 -30.11 61.46
C VAL A 190 23.14 -31.14 62.12
N GLN A 191 22.83 -32.25 61.41
CA GLN A 191 23.22 -33.64 61.78
C GLN A 191 22.56 -34.73 60.90
N ASN A 192 23.41 -35.62 60.37
CA ASN A 192 23.34 -37.09 60.28
C ASN A 192 22.07 -37.84 59.78
N VAL A 193 22.27 -38.59 58.69
CA VAL A 193 21.70 -39.94 58.37
C VAL A 193 21.80 -40.88 59.61
N PRO A 194 20.97 -41.93 59.85
CA PRO A 194 20.44 -42.86 58.82
C PRO A 194 19.11 -43.63 59.08
N ASN A 195 18.78 -44.46 58.08
CA ASN A 195 18.10 -45.76 58.10
C ASN A 195 16.57 -45.93 58.21
N MET A 196 16.06 -46.58 57.15
CA MET A 196 15.15 -47.73 57.07
C MET A 196 14.14 -47.96 58.20
N VAL A 197 12.85 -48.04 57.80
CA VAL A 197 12.05 -49.28 57.87
C VAL A 197 11.23 -49.38 56.58
#